data_AF-A0A2T3Y1D8-F1
#
_entry.id   AF-A0A2T3Y1D8-F1
#
_cell.length_a   1.000
_cell.length_b   1.000
_cell.length_c   1.000
_cell.angle_alpha   90.00
_cell.angle_beta   90.00
_cell.angle_gamma   90.00
#
_symmetry.space_group_name_H-M   'P 1'
#
loop_
_entity.id
_entity.type
_entity.pdbx_description
1 polymer ?
#
loop_
_entity_poly.entity_id
_entity_poly.type
_entity_poly.pdbx_seq_one_letter_code
_entity_poly.pdbx_strand_id
1 'polypeptide(L)'
;MVTDEKPLLVGADEYRRLVDADAYDAQASIEWAARQVEQLRRRIADGQPVVILGAGAPLSIPSVKALDEWISEALPNTWRVMQDDTGKSVSTPYGSTT
;
A
#
# COMPACT_ATOMS: atom_id res chain seq x y z
N MET A 1 1.12 -25.29 -15.99
CA MET A 1 -0.05 -24.40 -16.16
C MET A 1 0.50 -22.99 -16.14
N VAL A 2 0.51 -22.28 -17.26
CA VAL A 2 0.77 -20.84 -17.27
C VAL A 2 -0.54 -20.22 -16.83
N THR A 3 -0.63 -19.81 -15.57
CA THR A 3 -1.72 -18.93 -15.16
C THR A 3 -1.52 -17.64 -15.93
N ASP A 4 -2.42 -17.35 -16.86
CA ASP A 4 -2.58 -16.04 -17.48
C ASP A 4 -3.03 -15.08 -16.37
N GLU A 5 -2.10 -14.75 -15.46
CA GLU A 5 -2.36 -13.87 -14.33
C GLU A 5 -2.41 -12.46 -14.88
N LYS A 6 -3.60 -12.08 -15.35
CA LYS A 6 -3.89 -10.73 -15.76
C LYS A 6 -3.56 -9.78 -14.60
N PRO A 7 -2.88 -8.66 -14.87
CA PRO A 7 -2.54 -7.71 -13.84
C PRO A 7 -3.79 -7.21 -13.13
N LEU A 8 -3.70 -7.04 -11.81
CA LEU A 8 -4.77 -6.42 -11.05
C LEU A 8 -4.85 -4.94 -11.43
N LEU A 9 -6.00 -4.52 -11.95
CA LEU A 9 -6.25 -3.13 -12.30
C LEU A 9 -6.87 -2.40 -11.10
N VAL A 10 -6.15 -1.45 -10.52
CA VAL A 10 -6.69 -0.47 -9.57
C VAL A 10 -7.31 0.65 -10.39
N GLY A 11 -8.64 0.76 -10.35
CA GLY A 11 -9.38 1.75 -11.12
C GLY A 11 -9.17 3.19 -10.62
N ALA A 12 -9.48 4.17 -11.46
CA ALA A 12 -9.31 5.59 -11.16
C ALA A 12 -10.08 6.05 -9.92
N ASP A 13 -11.24 5.46 -9.64
CA ASP A 13 -12.00 5.74 -8.42
C ASP A 13 -11.28 5.28 -7.15
N GLU A 14 -10.64 4.10 -7.20
CA GLU A 14 -9.90 3.56 -6.06
C GLU A 14 -8.59 4.31 -5.84
N TYR A 15 -7.87 4.62 -6.93
CA TYR A 15 -6.72 5.53 -6.90
C TYR A 15 -7.10 6.89 -6.27
N ARG A 16 -8.21 7.50 -6.72
CA ARG A 16 -8.67 8.78 -6.18
C ARG A 16 -9.00 8.69 -4.69
N ARG A 17 -9.63 7.59 -4.24
CA ARG A 17 -9.92 7.39 -2.82
C ARG A 17 -8.66 7.24 -1.97
N LEU A 18 -7.62 6.57 -2.47
CA LEU A 18 -6.34 6.49 -1.77
C LEU A 18 -5.72 7.88 -1.59
N VAL A 19 -5.69 8.68 -2.65
CA VAL A 19 -5.17 10.05 -2.62
C VAL A 19 -6.01 10.95 -1.70
N ASP A 20 -7.33 10.86 -1.78
CA ASP A 20 -8.25 11.66 -0.95
C ASP A 20 -8.11 11.29 0.53
N ALA A 21 -7.99 10.00 0.84
CA ALA A 21 -7.76 9.52 2.20
C ALA A 21 -6.44 10.05 2.80
N ASP A 22 -5.38 10.10 1.99
CA ASP A 22 -4.08 10.64 2.39
C ASP A 22 -4.11 12.16 2.56
N ALA A 23 -4.83 12.87 1.68
CA ALA A 23 -4.94 14.32 1.68
C ALA A 23 -5.88 14.88 2.77
N TYR A 24 -6.93 14.13 3.12
CA TYR A 24 -7.92 14.54 4.13
C TYR A 24 -7.38 14.44 5.57
N ASP A 25 -6.19 13.84 5.76
CA ASP A 25 -5.47 13.66 7.03
C ASP A 25 -6.31 13.07 8.19
N ALA A 26 -7.39 12.35 7.85
CA ALA A 26 -8.21 11.68 8.85
C ALA A 26 -7.64 10.29 9.14
N GLN A 27 -7.31 10.03 10.40
CA GLN A 27 -6.71 8.77 10.85
C GLN A 27 -7.41 7.52 10.29
N ALA A 28 -8.74 7.44 10.38
CA ALA A 28 -9.50 6.29 9.90
C ALA A 28 -9.40 6.09 8.37
N SER A 29 -9.31 7.18 7.61
CA SER A 29 -9.12 7.15 6.16
C SER A 29 -7.70 6.69 5.81
N ILE A 30 -6.69 7.20 6.53
CA ILE A 30 -5.29 6.80 6.36
C ILE A 30 -5.10 5.31 6.70
N GLU A 31 -5.71 4.82 7.79
CA GLU A 31 -5.68 3.40 8.16
C GLU A 31 -6.38 2.51 7.11
N TRP A 32 -7.49 2.97 6.54
CA TRP A 32 -8.13 2.29 5.43
C TRP A 32 -7.21 2.22 4.21
N ALA A 33 -6.56 3.33 3.84
CA ALA A 33 -5.63 3.40 2.72
C ALA A 33 -4.43 2.47 2.94
N ALA A 34 -3.87 2.44 4.15
CA ALA A 34 -2.78 1.55 4.52
C ALA A 34 -3.16 0.06 4.35
N ARG A 35 -4.37 -0.33 4.75
CA ARG A 35 -4.87 -1.70 4.54
C ARG A 35 -5.02 -2.05 3.06
N GLN A 36 -5.45 -1.11 2.22
CA GLN A 36 -5.52 -1.35 0.77
C GLN A 36 -4.12 -1.55 0.18
N VAL A 37 -3.17 -0.69 0.53
CA VAL A 37 -1.78 -0.80 0.08
C VAL A 37 -1.19 -2.14 0.51
N GLU A 38 -1.45 -2.60 1.74
CA GLU A 38 -0.95 -3.90 2.19
C GLU A 38 -1.55 -5.08 1.40
N GLN A 39 -2.82 -5.00 1.00
CA GLN A 39 -3.42 -5.99 0.11
C GLN A 39 -2.76 -6.01 -1.28
N LEU A 40 -2.45 -4.84 -1.84
CA LEU A 40 -1.70 -4.72 -3.09
C LEU A 40 -0.30 -5.33 -2.94
N ARG A 41 0.38 -5.03 -1.83
CA ARG A 41 1.71 -5.55 -1.51
C ARG A 41 1.74 -7.07 -1.47
N ARG A 42 0.76 -7.69 -0.80
CA ARG A 42 0.63 -9.16 -0.71
C ARG A 42 0.44 -9.77 -2.10
N ARG A 43 -0.47 -9.23 -2.91
CA ARG A 43 -0.69 -9.71 -4.29
C ARG A 43 0.57 -9.63 -5.15
N ILE A 44 1.33 -8.56 -5.05
CA ILE A 44 2.60 -8.44 -5.78
C ILE A 44 3.64 -9.45 -5.27
N ALA A 45 3.68 -9.71 -3.96
CA ALA A 45 4.54 -10.75 -3.37
C ALA A 45 4.12 -12.16 -3.81
N ASP A 46 2.83 -12.40 -4.04
CA ASP A 46 2.28 -13.64 -4.62
C ASP A 46 2.54 -13.77 -6.13
N GLY A 47 3.20 -12.79 -6.76
CA GLY A 47 3.55 -12.81 -8.18
C GLY A 47 2.54 -12.13 -9.09
N GLN A 48 1.53 -11.44 -8.53
CA GLN A 48 0.51 -10.74 -9.31
C GLN A 48 0.89 -9.28 -9.53
N PRO A 49 1.23 -8.86 -10.76
CA PRO A 49 1.53 -7.46 -11.04
C PRO A 49 0.28 -6.59 -10.85
N VAL A 50 0.49 -5.38 -10.32
CA VAL A 50 -0.58 -4.39 -10.11
C VAL A 50 -0.39 -3.26 -11.12
N VAL A 51 -1.49 -2.78 -11.69
CA VAL A 51 -1.50 -1.58 -12.54
C VAL A 51 -2.47 -0.58 -11.95
N ILE A 52 -1.98 0.61 -11.67
CA ILE A 52 -2.77 1.72 -11.13
C ILE A 52 -3.19 2.62 -12.28
N LEU A 53 -4.50 2.74 -12.48
CA LEU A 53 -5.10 3.60 -13.48
C LEU A 53 -5.50 4.91 -12.80
N GLY A 54 -4.63 5.93 -12.86
CA GLY A 54 -4.94 7.26 -12.34
C GLY A 54 -5.54 8.20 -13.38
N ALA A 55 -5.51 9.50 -13.11
CA ALA A 55 -5.88 10.54 -14.08
C ALA A 55 -4.86 10.72 -15.23
N GLY A 56 -3.66 10.14 -15.07
CA GLY A 56 -2.56 10.19 -16.03
C GLY A 56 -2.33 8.85 -16.74
N ALA A 57 -1.08 8.60 -17.15
CA ALA A 57 -0.70 7.33 -17.73
C ALA A 57 -0.86 6.17 -16.71
N PRO A 58 -1.26 4.97 -17.15
CA PRO A 58 -1.25 3.78 -16.31
C PRO A 58 0.12 3.57 -15.68
N LEU A 59 0.16 3.39 -14.35
CA LEU A 59 1.37 3.08 -13.62
C LEU A 59 1.43 1.58 -13.35
N SER A 60 2.39 0.89 -13.96
CA SER A 60 2.65 -0.52 -13.68
C SER A 60 3.54 -0.65 -12.46
N ILE A 61 3.12 -1.46 -11.49
CA ILE A 61 3.85 -1.77 -10.26
C ILE A 61 4.26 -3.26 -10.30
N PRO A 62 5.46 -3.57 -10.82
CA PRO A 62 5.90 -4.95 -11.04
C PRO A 62 6.49 -5.62 -9.79
N SER A 63 6.75 -4.88 -8.72
CA SER A 63 7.40 -5.39 -7.52
C SER A 63 6.98 -4.63 -6.26
N VAL A 64 7.14 -5.27 -5.10
CA VAL A 64 6.90 -4.63 -3.80
C VAL A 64 7.76 -3.38 -3.64
N LYS A 65 9.00 -3.40 -4.13
CA LYS A 65 9.87 -2.22 -4.09
C LYS A 65 9.27 -1.04 -4.87
N ALA A 66 8.75 -1.30 -6.08
CA ALA A 66 8.09 -0.27 -6.88
C ALA A 66 6.81 0.24 -6.22
N LEU A 67 6.10 -0.62 -5.48
CA LEU A 67 4.94 -0.20 -4.68
C LEU A 67 5.37 0.73 -3.54
N ASP A 68 6.41 0.33 -2.79
CA ASP A 68 6.94 1.08 -1.65
C ASP A 68 7.49 2.46 -2.09
N GLU A 69 8.15 2.54 -3.25
CA GLU A 69 8.56 3.81 -3.87
C GLU A 69 7.35 4.67 -4.21
N TRP A 70 6.35 4.13 -4.90
CA TRP A 70 5.15 4.87 -5.28
C TRP A 70 4.37 5.42 -4.08
N ILE A 71 4.14 4.61 -3.04
CA ILE A 71 3.41 5.08 -1.84
C ILE A 71 4.19 6.15 -1.07
N SER A 72 5.52 6.07 -1.04
CA SER A 72 6.34 7.07 -0.36
C SER A 72 6.24 8.45 -1.03
N GLU A 73 6.03 8.48 -2.35
CA GLU A 73 5.87 9.72 -3.13
C GLU A 73 4.41 10.19 -3.21
N ALA A 74 3.48 9.27 -3.42
CA ALA A 74 2.07 9.59 -3.71
C ALA A 74 1.18 9.64 -2.46
N LEU A 75 1.53 8.91 -1.40
CA LEU A 75 0.71 8.74 -0.19
C LEU A 75 1.58 8.88 1.09
N PRO A 76 2.21 10.04 1.32
CA PRO A 76 3.18 10.21 2.42
C PRO A 76 2.61 9.97 3.82
N ASN A 77 1.34 10.31 4.08
CA ASN A 77 0.72 10.09 5.39
C ASN A 77 0.42 8.61 5.63
N THR A 78 -0.06 7.92 4.60
CA THR A 78 -0.30 6.48 4.56
C THR A 78 1.01 5.72 4.74
N TRP A 79 2.06 6.12 4.04
CA TRP A 79 3.40 5.55 4.18
C TRP A 79 3.94 5.67 5.61
N ARG A 80 3.73 6.83 6.24
CA ARG A 80 4.13 7.04 7.64
C ARG A 80 3.40 6.09 8.59
N VAL A 81 2.09 5.92 8.44
CA VAL A 81 1.30 4.98 9.27
C VAL A 81 1.75 3.53 9.07
N MET A 82 2.01 3.13 7.83
CA MET A 82 2.51 1.78 7.53
C MET A 82 3.88 1.51 8.18
N GLN A 83 4.76 2.52 8.21
CA GLN A 83 6.05 2.40 8.92
C GLN A 83 5.89 2.31 10.43
N ASP A 84 4.97 3.08 11.03
CA ASP A 84 4.69 3.05 12.47
C ASP A 84 4.13 1.68 12.90
N ASP A 85 3.26 1.08 12.09
CA ASP A 85 2.69 -0.24 12.37
C ASP A 85 3.73 -1.38 12.25
N THR A 86 4.63 -1.26 11.27
CA THR A 86 5.79 -2.15 11.14
C THR A 86 6.74 -2.03 12.34
N GLY A 87 6.89 -0.81 12.90
CA GLY A 87 7.66 -0.53 14.11
C GLY A 87 7.01 -1.05 15.40
N LYS A 88 5.67 -1.03 15.50
CA LYS A 88 4.94 -1.61 16.63
C LYS A 88 5.10 -3.13 16.74
N SER A 89 5.28 -3.83 15.62
CA SER A 89 5.55 -5.27 15.61
C SER A 89 6.96 -5.65 16.13
N VAL A 90 7.86 -4.67 16.32
CA VAL A 90 9.23 -4.90 16.84
C VAL A 90 9.38 -4.44 18.31
N SER A 91 8.34 -3.86 18.92
CA SER A 91 8.37 -3.47 20.34
C SER A 91 7.64 -4.46 21.26
N THR A 92 8.17 -5.68 21.33
CA THR A 92 8.30 -6.35 22.64
C THR A 92 9.74 -6.83 22.82
N PRO A 93 10.67 -5.99 23.28
CA PRO A 93 11.78 -6.51 24.05
C PRO A 93 11.24 -6.90 25.42
N TYR A 94 11.44 -8.17 25.77
CA TYR A 94 11.20 -8.74 27.09
C TYR A 94 11.57 -7.77 28.24
N GLY A 95 10.65 -7.56 29.17
CA GLY A 95 10.92 -6.96 30.48
C GLY A 95 10.46 -7.91 31.57
N SER A 96 11.37 -8.76 32.05
CA SER A 96 11.23 -9.53 33.28
C SER A 96 11.19 -8.62 34.52
N THR A 97 10.76 -9.24 35.64
CA THR A 97 11.07 -8.95 37.07
C THR A 97 10.02 -8.18 37.87
N THR A 98 9.17 -8.90 38.60
CA THR A 98 9.33 -9.18 40.06
C THR A 98 8.48 -10.39 40.43
#